data_AF-A0A964NSX5-F1
#
_entry.id   AF-A0A964NSX5-F1
#
_cell.length_a   1.000
_cell.length_b   1.000
_cell.length_c   1.000
_cell.angle_alpha   90.00
_cell.angle_beta   90.00
_cell.angle_gamma   90.00
#
_symmetry.space_group_name_H-M   'P 1'
#
loop_
_entity.id
_entity.type
_entity.pdbx_description
1 polymer ?
#
loop_
_entity_poly.entity_id
_entity_poly.type
_entity_poly.pdbx_seq_one_letter_code
_entity_poly.pdbx_strand_id
1 'polypeptide(L)'
;MPWLAYPMAALFAVLALAALPFWRGSLPLPPALRALTPPDMPWGAADALAAVAPQPVFSDMQWASYLEWRLPADRNLFIDTRFELFPPEQWEQYGTISGGLAPSLLNELGVDAVLAHHDRQGPLIAWLRQQPDWRPLLEDHYSSAWVRQP
;
A
#
# COMPACT_ATOMS: atom_id res chain seq x y z
N MET A 1 -43.50 24.28 3.66
CA MET A 1 -42.80 25.49 3.17
C MET A 1 -41.73 25.09 2.14
N PRO A 2 -42.09 24.84 0.87
CA PRO A 2 -41.18 24.32 -0.16
C PRO A 2 -40.11 25.32 -0.62
N TRP A 3 -40.26 26.61 -0.32
CA TRP A 3 -39.32 27.66 -0.75
C TRP A 3 -37.95 27.62 -0.04
N LEU A 4 -37.85 26.97 1.13
CA LEU A 4 -36.58 26.71 1.81
C LEU A 4 -35.78 25.55 1.18
N ALA A 5 -36.42 24.69 0.38
CA ALA A 5 -35.77 23.54 -0.23
C ALA A 5 -34.87 23.94 -1.42
N TYR A 6 -35.26 24.95 -2.19
CA TYR A 6 -34.49 25.44 -3.35
C TYR A 6 -33.12 26.05 -3.01
N PRO A 7 -32.96 26.96 -2.03
CA PRO A 7 -31.65 27.49 -1.68
C PRO A 7 -30.73 26.41 -1.10
N MET A 8 -31.27 25.45 -0.36
CA MET A 8 -30.51 24.33 0.17
C MET A 8 -30.06 23.38 -0.95
N ALA A 9 -30.94 23.07 -1.90
CA ALA A 9 -30.59 22.29 -3.09
C ALA A 9 -29.54 23.00 -3.96
N ALA A 10 -29.67 24.31 -4.16
CA ALA A 10 -28.69 25.11 -4.87
C ALA A 10 -27.32 25.12 -4.15
N LEU A 11 -27.32 25.27 -2.82
CA LEU A 11 -26.10 25.17 -2.02
C LEU A 11 -25.43 23.79 -2.19
N PHE A 12 -26.19 22.70 -2.08
CA PHE A 12 -25.65 21.36 -2.30
C PHE A 12 -25.13 21.16 -3.73
N ALA A 13 -25.81 21.68 -4.74
CA ALA A 13 -25.34 21.62 -6.12
C ALA A 13 -24.02 22.37 -6.30
N VAL A 14 -23.88 23.56 -5.71
CA VAL A 14 -22.62 24.33 -5.73
C VAL A 14 -21.51 23.59 -5.00
N LEU A 15 -21.78 23.02 -3.82
CA LEU A 15 -20.81 22.22 -3.08
C LEU A 15 -20.38 20.97 -3.85
N ALA A 16 -21.32 20.27 -4.50
CA ALA A 16 -21.02 19.11 -5.34
C ALA A 16 -20.16 19.49 -6.55
N LEU A 17 -20.47 20.60 -7.22
CA LEU A 17 -19.66 21.11 -8.33
C LEU A 17 -18.26 21.55 -7.87
N ALA A 18 -18.15 22.20 -6.70
CA ALA A 18 -16.86 22.60 -6.12
C ALA A 18 -16.02 21.39 -5.67
N ALA A 19 -16.65 20.28 -5.28
CA ALA A 19 -15.97 19.05 -4.90
C ALA A 19 -15.44 18.23 -6.10
N LEU A 20 -15.80 18.59 -7.34
CA LEU A 20 -15.28 17.94 -8.53
C LEU A 20 -13.74 18.09 -8.63
N PRO A 21 -13.04 17.09 -9.20
CA PRO A 21 -11.58 17.08 -9.24
C PRO A 21 -10.99 18.26 -10.05
N PHE A 22 -11.75 18.83 -10.98
CA PHE A 22 -11.33 19.92 -11.86
C PHE A 22 -10.86 21.18 -11.09
N TRP A 23 -11.47 21.46 -9.94
CA TRP A 23 -11.21 22.69 -9.18
C TRP A 23 -10.11 22.52 -8.12
N ARG A 24 -9.67 21.28 -7.83
CA ARG A 24 -8.71 20.99 -6.75
C ARG A 24 -7.41 21.78 -6.85
N GLY A 25 -6.93 22.06 -8.07
CA GLY A 25 -5.73 22.86 -8.31
C GLY A 25 -5.88 24.34 -7.98
N SER A 26 -7.11 24.87 -8.06
CA SER A 26 -7.44 26.28 -7.81
C SER A 26 -7.98 26.53 -6.40
N LEU A 27 -8.41 25.49 -5.69
CA LEU A 27 -8.84 25.60 -4.30
C LEU A 27 -7.63 25.79 -3.37
N PRO A 28 -7.77 26.59 -2.29
CA PRO A 28 -6.70 26.82 -1.32
C PRO A 28 -6.53 25.61 -0.38
N LEU A 29 -6.24 24.44 -0.96
CA LEU A 29 -6.07 23.19 -0.23
C LEU A 29 -4.58 22.97 0.13
N PRO A 30 -4.31 22.38 1.31
CA PRO A 30 -2.99 21.84 1.64
C PRO A 30 -2.45 20.95 0.51
N PRO A 31 -1.13 20.93 0.24
CA PRO A 31 -0.53 20.10 -0.80
C PRO A 31 -0.99 18.63 -0.77
N ALA A 32 -1.07 18.04 0.43
CA ALA A 32 -1.53 16.66 0.63
C ALA A 32 -2.97 16.40 0.14
N LEU A 33 -3.85 17.41 0.17
CA LEU A 33 -5.25 17.29 -0.28
C LEU A 33 -5.46 17.63 -1.76
N ARG A 34 -4.43 18.19 -2.41
CA ARG A 34 -4.44 18.50 -3.86
C ARG A 34 -4.06 17.30 -4.70
N ALA A 35 -3.22 16.41 -4.19
CA ALA A 35 -2.85 15.18 -4.89
C ALA A 35 -4.06 14.22 -4.97
N LEU A 36 -4.29 13.64 -6.16
CA LEU A 36 -5.33 12.62 -6.36
C LEU A 36 -4.88 11.24 -5.86
N THR A 37 -3.57 11.01 -5.86
CA THR A 37 -2.93 9.81 -5.35
C THR A 37 -1.85 10.20 -4.37
N PRO A 38 -1.61 9.41 -3.32
CA PRO A 38 -0.45 9.60 -2.46
C PRO A 38 0.85 9.60 -3.30
N PRO A 39 1.85 10.44 -2.96
CA PRO A 39 3.11 10.48 -3.68
C PRO A 39 3.96 9.22 -3.44
N ASP A 40 3.72 8.50 -2.35
CA ASP A 40 4.43 7.30 -1.91
C ASP A 40 3.83 5.99 -2.45
N MET A 41 3.09 6.06 -3.56
CA MET A 41 2.51 4.87 -4.18
C MET A 41 3.60 3.99 -4.82
N PRO A 42 3.55 2.66 -4.66
CA PRO A 42 4.64 1.75 -5.05
C PRO A 42 4.54 1.35 -6.53
N TRP A 43 4.35 2.31 -7.44
CA TRP A 43 4.08 2.01 -8.85
C TRP A 43 5.18 1.13 -9.48
N GLY A 44 6.44 1.57 -9.37
CA GLY A 44 7.57 0.87 -9.97
C GLY A 44 7.84 -0.48 -9.32
N ALA A 45 7.85 -0.52 -7.98
CA ALA A 45 8.07 -1.75 -7.22
C ALA A 45 6.95 -2.79 -7.48
N ALA A 46 5.69 -2.36 -7.55
CA ALA A 46 4.57 -3.24 -7.86
C ALA A 46 4.62 -3.75 -9.31
N ASP A 47 5.01 -2.91 -10.27
CA ASP A 47 5.20 -3.31 -11.67
C ASP A 47 6.31 -4.35 -11.81
N ALA A 48 7.46 -4.14 -11.14
CA ALA A 48 8.57 -5.08 -11.11
C ALA A 48 8.15 -6.42 -10.50
N LEU A 49 7.39 -6.38 -9.39
CA LEU A 49 6.88 -7.58 -8.74
C LEU A 49 5.83 -8.30 -9.59
N ALA A 50 5.00 -7.56 -10.34
CA ALA A 50 4.02 -8.14 -11.25
C ALA A 50 4.70 -9.01 -12.32
N ALA A 51 5.88 -8.61 -12.81
CA ALA A 51 6.60 -9.30 -13.88
C ALA A 51 7.21 -10.67 -13.48
N VAL A 52 7.57 -10.86 -12.20
CA VAL A 52 8.25 -12.09 -11.73
C VAL A 52 7.33 -13.12 -11.09
N ALA A 53 6.11 -12.73 -10.70
CA ALA A 53 5.10 -13.61 -10.10
C ALA A 53 5.45 -14.47 -8.87
N PRO A 54 6.21 -13.96 -7.88
CA PRO A 54 6.46 -14.66 -6.60
C PRO A 54 5.19 -14.69 -5.73
N GLN A 55 5.02 -15.76 -4.95
CA GLN A 55 3.93 -15.94 -4.00
C GLN A 55 4.35 -16.80 -2.81
N PRO A 56 3.93 -16.49 -1.57
CA PRO A 56 3.13 -15.34 -1.14
C PRO A 56 3.91 -14.02 -1.10
N VAL A 57 3.19 -12.89 -1.11
CA VAL A 57 3.77 -11.53 -1.06
C VAL A 57 3.47 -10.88 0.28
N PHE A 58 4.51 -10.47 1.00
CA PHE A 58 4.40 -9.56 2.14
C PHE A 58 4.52 -8.11 1.66
N SER A 59 3.64 -7.23 2.09
CA SER A 59 3.68 -5.82 1.68
C SER A 59 3.24 -4.88 2.79
N ASP A 60 3.57 -3.60 2.67
CA ASP A 60 2.93 -2.57 3.49
C ASP A 60 1.40 -2.60 3.32
N MET A 61 0.68 -2.72 4.44
CA MET A 61 -0.78 -2.86 4.43
C MET A 61 -1.51 -1.68 3.79
N GLN A 62 -0.93 -0.47 3.78
CA GLN A 62 -1.58 0.71 3.18
C GLN A 62 -1.65 0.60 1.64
N TRP A 63 -0.83 -0.26 1.06
CA TRP A 63 -0.82 -0.51 -0.37
C TRP A 63 -1.63 -1.76 -0.77
N ALA A 64 -2.13 -2.54 0.19
CA ALA A 64 -2.73 -3.85 -0.06
C ALA A 64 -3.88 -3.79 -1.08
N SER A 65 -4.84 -2.87 -0.93
CA SER A 65 -5.95 -2.75 -1.90
C SER A 65 -5.50 -2.38 -3.32
N TYR A 66 -4.42 -1.59 -3.44
CA TYR A 66 -3.82 -1.30 -4.74
C TYR A 66 -3.14 -2.55 -5.33
N LEU A 67 -2.42 -3.30 -4.50
CA LEU A 67 -1.71 -4.51 -4.91
C LEU A 67 -2.67 -5.64 -5.30
N GLU A 68 -3.82 -5.77 -4.64
CA GLU A 68 -4.87 -6.70 -5.05
C GLU A 68 -5.39 -6.43 -6.46
N TRP A 69 -5.49 -5.15 -6.84
CA TRP A 69 -5.85 -4.77 -8.19
C TRP A 69 -4.68 -4.94 -9.18
N ARG A 70 -3.47 -4.59 -8.75
CA ARG A 70 -2.30 -4.50 -9.65
C ARG A 70 -1.67 -5.85 -9.94
N LEU A 71 -1.66 -6.74 -8.95
CA LEU A 71 -1.07 -8.06 -9.05
C LEU A 71 -2.12 -9.05 -9.59
N PRO A 72 -1.69 -10.14 -10.26
CA PRO A 72 -2.56 -11.25 -10.63
C PRO A 72 -3.43 -11.75 -9.46
N ALA A 73 -4.69 -12.11 -9.75
CA ALA A 73 -5.72 -12.43 -8.76
C ALA A 73 -5.43 -13.69 -7.91
N ASP A 74 -4.50 -14.54 -8.36
CA ASP A 74 -4.01 -15.70 -7.63
C ASP A 74 -2.99 -15.36 -6.53
N ARG A 75 -2.56 -14.09 -6.43
CA ARG A 75 -1.56 -13.71 -5.43
C ARG A 75 -2.18 -13.51 -4.05
N ASN A 76 -1.74 -14.36 -3.13
CA ASN A 76 -2.02 -14.19 -1.71
C ASN A 76 -1.10 -13.10 -1.14
N LEU A 77 -1.68 -11.91 -0.91
CA LEU A 77 -1.08 -10.94 0.00
C LEU A 77 -1.10 -11.52 1.41
N PHE A 78 -0.02 -11.31 2.15
CA PHE A 78 0.07 -11.75 3.54
C PHE A 78 -0.98 -11.08 4.43
N ILE A 79 -1.35 -9.83 4.14
CA ILE A 79 -2.41 -9.12 4.85
C ILE A 79 -3.05 -8.05 3.96
N ASP A 80 -4.27 -7.65 4.31
CA ASP A 80 -4.93 -6.45 3.80
C ASP A 80 -5.68 -5.74 4.95
N THR A 81 -6.03 -4.48 4.73
CA THR A 81 -6.81 -3.58 5.58
C THR A 81 -8.17 -4.12 6.05
N ARG A 82 -8.70 -5.18 5.41
CA ARG A 82 -9.90 -5.92 5.87
C ARG A 82 -9.57 -6.81 7.07
N PHE A 83 -9.56 -6.22 8.26
CA PHE A 83 -9.11 -6.88 9.49
C PHE A 83 -9.89 -8.15 9.86
N GLU A 84 -11.15 -8.27 9.42
CA GLU A 84 -12.01 -9.43 9.70
C GLU A 84 -11.60 -10.70 8.93
N LEU A 85 -10.74 -10.57 7.91
CA LEU A 85 -10.34 -11.69 7.04
C LEU A 85 -9.14 -12.47 7.56
N PHE A 86 -8.40 -11.90 8.51
CA PHE A 86 -7.16 -12.48 9.01
C PHE A 86 -7.25 -12.70 10.52
N PRO A 87 -6.79 -13.85 11.04
CA PRO A 87 -6.79 -14.13 12.46
C PRO A 87 -5.87 -13.15 13.21
N PRO A 88 -6.14 -12.86 14.51
CA PRO A 88 -5.34 -11.93 15.32
C PRO A 88 -3.84 -12.26 15.33
N GLU A 89 -3.48 -13.54 15.31
CA GLU A 89 -2.08 -13.99 15.32
C GLU A 89 -1.34 -13.54 14.05
N GLN A 90 -2.03 -13.50 12.90
CA GLN A 90 -1.44 -13.04 11.64
C GLN A 90 -1.20 -11.52 11.65
N TRP A 91 -2.07 -10.75 12.32
CA TRP A 91 -1.85 -9.32 12.55
C TRP A 91 -0.64 -9.06 13.45
N GLU A 92 -0.45 -9.86 14.49
CA GLU A 92 0.73 -9.79 15.37
C GLU A 92 2.03 -10.14 14.60
N GLN A 93 1.99 -11.21 13.82
CA GLN A 93 3.10 -11.59 12.92
C GLN A 93 3.40 -10.46 11.93
N TYR A 94 2.38 -9.87 11.31
CA TYR A 94 2.57 -8.72 10.42
C TYR A 94 3.27 -7.57 11.13
N GLY A 95 2.81 -7.19 12.33
CA GLY A 95 3.40 -6.08 13.10
C GLY A 95 4.87 -6.35 13.45
N THR A 96 5.19 -7.57 13.89
CA THR A 96 6.57 -7.95 14.26
C THR A 96 7.52 -8.04 13.07
N ILE A 97 7.05 -8.55 11.91
CA ILE A 97 7.83 -8.56 10.66
C ILE A 97 8.00 -7.13 10.13
N SER A 98 6.90 -6.37 10.02
CA SER A 98 6.88 -5.01 9.48
C SER A 98 7.76 -4.06 10.29
N GLY A 99 7.78 -4.22 11.61
CA GLY A 99 8.65 -3.46 12.52
C GLY A 99 10.11 -3.95 12.56
N GLY A 100 10.42 -5.06 11.88
CA GLY A 100 11.76 -5.68 11.88
C GLY A 100 12.16 -6.34 13.21
N LEU A 101 11.20 -6.66 14.08
CA LEU A 101 11.45 -7.38 15.33
C LEU A 101 11.70 -8.87 15.09
N ALA A 102 10.93 -9.48 14.19
CA ALA A 102 11.04 -10.90 13.84
C ALA A 102 10.95 -11.13 12.32
N PRO A 103 11.79 -10.46 11.50
CA PRO A 103 11.71 -10.55 10.04
C PRO A 103 12.04 -11.95 9.50
N SER A 104 12.74 -12.79 10.28
CA SER A 104 12.99 -14.20 9.95
C SER A 104 11.72 -15.04 9.80
N LEU A 105 10.59 -14.60 10.39
CA LEU A 105 9.29 -15.26 10.21
C LEU A 105 8.86 -15.31 8.74
N LEU A 106 9.37 -14.41 7.88
CA LEU A 106 9.16 -14.48 6.44
C LEU A 106 9.59 -15.84 5.85
N ASN A 107 10.62 -16.46 6.42
CA ASN A 107 11.10 -17.78 5.98
C ASN A 107 10.17 -18.90 6.45
N GLU A 108 9.73 -18.84 7.71
CA GLU A 108 8.83 -19.84 8.30
C GLU A 108 7.44 -19.82 7.65
N LEU A 109 6.98 -18.64 7.27
CA LEU A 109 5.70 -18.41 6.60
C LEU A 109 5.77 -18.67 5.08
N GLY A 110 6.95 -19.04 4.56
CA GLY A 110 7.16 -19.34 3.15
C GLY A 110 6.95 -18.15 2.22
N VAL A 111 7.16 -16.91 2.69
CA VAL A 111 7.02 -15.70 1.88
C VAL A 111 8.16 -15.64 0.85
N ASP A 112 7.78 -15.44 -0.42
CA ASP A 112 8.71 -15.42 -1.56
C ASP A 112 9.00 -13.99 -2.07
N ALA A 113 8.21 -13.02 -1.64
CA ALA A 113 8.36 -11.63 -2.04
C ALA A 113 8.01 -10.65 -0.93
N VAL A 114 8.76 -9.54 -0.90
CA VAL A 114 8.48 -8.40 -0.01
C VAL A 114 8.39 -7.13 -0.83
N LEU A 115 7.34 -6.34 -0.61
CA LEU A 115 7.21 -4.98 -1.14
C LEU A 115 7.08 -3.99 0.03
N ALA A 116 8.18 -3.34 0.38
CA ALA A 116 8.31 -2.58 1.61
C ALA A 116 8.38 -1.06 1.40
N HIS A 117 7.74 -0.30 2.30
CA HIS A 117 7.87 1.16 2.34
C HIS A 117 9.08 1.58 3.18
N HIS A 118 9.91 2.48 2.65
CA HIS A 118 11.16 2.93 3.27
C HIS A 118 10.96 3.52 4.68
N ASP A 119 10.03 4.46 4.84
CA ASP A 119 9.77 5.10 6.13
C ASP A 119 9.05 4.20 7.15
N ARG A 120 8.14 3.33 6.70
CA ARG A 120 7.31 2.51 7.61
C ARG A 120 7.95 1.17 7.97
N GLN A 121 8.85 0.67 7.13
CA GLN A 121 9.41 -0.68 7.22
C GLN A 121 10.95 -0.67 7.06
N GLY A 122 11.60 0.43 7.42
CA GLY A 122 13.06 0.58 7.37
C GLY A 122 13.84 -0.55 8.04
N PRO A 123 13.49 -0.99 9.27
CA PRO A 123 14.15 -2.12 9.92
C PRO A 123 14.04 -3.45 9.15
N LEU A 124 12.89 -3.72 8.54
CA LEU A 124 12.69 -4.90 7.68
C LEU A 124 13.59 -4.85 6.45
N ILE A 125 13.67 -3.69 5.78
CA ILE A 125 14.55 -3.49 4.62
C ILE A 125 16.03 -3.66 5.00
N ALA A 126 16.43 -3.13 6.16
CA ALA A 126 17.78 -3.31 6.66
C ALA A 126 18.12 -4.79 6.91
N TRP A 127 17.17 -5.58 7.40
CA TRP A 127 17.33 -7.03 7.54
C TRP A 127 17.43 -7.73 6.19
N LEU A 128 16.54 -7.42 5.23
CA LEU A 128 16.53 -8.03 3.88
C LEU A 128 17.87 -7.83 3.17
N ARG A 129 18.47 -6.64 3.27
CA ARG A 129 19.79 -6.34 2.71
C ARG A 129 20.92 -7.20 3.26
N GLN A 130 20.78 -7.75 4.46
CA GLN A 130 21.77 -8.61 5.09
C GLN A 130 21.57 -10.09 4.77
N GLN A 131 20.44 -10.46 4.14
CA GLN A 131 20.15 -11.84 3.84
C GLN A 131 20.67 -12.20 2.44
N PRO A 132 21.46 -13.29 2.31
CA PRO A 132 21.94 -13.74 1.00
C PRO A 132 20.80 -14.27 0.11
N ASP A 133 19.74 -14.78 0.72
CA ASP A 133 18.62 -15.42 0.01
C ASP A 133 17.62 -14.39 -0.54
N TRP A 134 17.80 -13.10 -0.27
CA TRP A 134 16.91 -12.03 -0.71
C TRP A 134 17.62 -11.10 -1.67
N ARG A 135 17.00 -10.88 -2.84
CA ARG A 135 17.54 -10.01 -3.88
C ARG A 135 16.59 -8.85 -4.16
N PRO A 136 17.09 -7.60 -4.27
CA PRO A 136 16.26 -6.48 -4.69
C PRO A 136 15.93 -6.59 -6.18
N LEU A 137 14.65 -6.40 -6.52
CA LEU A 137 14.17 -6.23 -7.89
C LEU A 137 14.21 -4.76 -8.32
N LEU A 138 13.75 -3.88 -7.43
CA LEU A 138 13.66 -2.45 -7.67
C LEU A 138 13.65 -1.75 -6.30
N GLU A 139 14.40 -0.65 -6.22
CA GLU A 139 14.36 0.28 -5.10
C GLU A 139 14.17 1.69 -5.67
N ASP A 140 13.12 2.38 -5.26
CA ASP A 140 12.86 3.77 -5.63
C ASP A 140 12.93 4.68 -4.40
N HIS A 141 12.35 5.88 -4.46
CA HIS A 141 12.43 6.82 -3.34
C HIS A 141 11.63 6.35 -2.11
N TYR A 142 10.48 5.69 -2.33
CA TYR A 142 9.53 5.36 -1.26
C TYR A 142 9.44 3.85 -0.99
N SER A 143 9.76 3.02 -1.98
CA SER A 143 9.44 1.60 -1.97
C SER A 143 10.61 0.74 -2.45
N SER A 144 10.65 -0.50 -1.95
CA SER A 144 11.56 -1.52 -2.42
C SER A 144 10.85 -2.86 -2.60
N ALA A 145 11.09 -3.51 -3.73
CA ALA A 145 10.63 -4.86 -4.03
C ALA A 145 11.79 -5.84 -3.92
N TRP A 146 11.55 -6.95 -3.22
CA TRP A 146 12.52 -8.00 -2.95
C TRP A 146 11.91 -9.36 -3.31
N VAL A 147 12.73 -10.26 -3.80
CA VAL A 147 12.35 -11.65 -4.05
C VAL A 147 13.34 -12.60 -3.40
N ARG A 148 12.80 -13.72 -2.92
CA ARG A 148 13.61 -14.83 -2.44
C ARG A 148 14.24 -15.56 -3.63
N GLN A 149 15.51 -15.92 -3.49
CA GLN A 149 16.17 -16.85 -4.40
C GLN A 149 15.94 -18.29 -3.91
N PRO A 150 15.65 -19.24 -4.83
CA PRO A 150 15.53 -20.65 -4.49
C PRO A 150 16.87 -21.28 -4.09
#